data_AF-A0A6A5R9Z6-F1
#
_entry.id   AF-A0A6A5R9Z6-F1
#
_cell.length_a   1.000
_cell.length_b   1.000
_cell.length_c   1.000
_cell.angle_alpha   90.00
_cell.angle_beta   90.00
_cell.angle_gamma   90.00
#
_symmetry.space_group_name_H-M   'P 1'
#
loop_
_entity.id
_entity.type
_entity.pdbx_description
1 polymer ?
#
loop_
_entity_poly.entity_id
_entity_poly.type
_entity_poly.pdbx_seq_one_letter_code
_entity_poly.pdbx_strand_id
1 'polypeptide(L)' 'ALKQDTTLTILRATTIYKVLERMLRQQRARTLLRRDCKVNLIKLTSTEEEVIMQHILKLDERGYLPQLTNVEDMANSLL' A
#
# COMPACT_ATOMS: atom_id res chain seq x y z
N ALA A 1 10.12 -6.53 -10.69
CA ALA A 1 10.54 -7.89 -11.12
C ALA A 1 9.54 -8.50 -12.12
N LEU A 2 8.49 -9.24 -11.74
CA LEU A 2 7.64 -9.94 -12.75
C LEU A 2 6.58 -9.09 -13.50
N LYS A 3 6.26 -7.88 -13.03
CA LYS A 3 5.34 -6.96 -13.73
C LYS A 3 5.99 -6.26 -14.94
N GLN A 4 7.32 -6.18 -14.99
CA GLN A 4 8.04 -5.44 -16.04
C GLN A 4 8.25 -6.26 -17.32
N ASP A 5 8.40 -7.59 -17.19
CA ASP A 5 8.59 -8.46 -18.34
C ASP A 5 7.26 -9.06 -18.80
N THR A 6 6.53 -8.30 -19.63
CA THR A 6 5.31 -8.76 -20.30
C THR A 6 5.56 -9.91 -21.28
N THR A 7 6.81 -10.08 -21.73
CA THR A 7 7.25 -11.09 -22.70
C THR A 7 7.61 -12.45 -22.07
N LEU A 8 7.85 -12.52 -20.76
CA LEU A 8 8.17 -13.77 -20.09
C LEU A 8 6.91 -14.63 -19.90
N THR A 9 6.80 -15.76 -20.58
CA THR A 9 5.75 -16.74 -20.28
C THR A 9 5.96 -17.32 -18.88
N ILE A 10 4.88 -17.65 -18.17
CA ILE A 10 4.97 -18.19 -16.79
C ILE A 10 5.87 -19.43 -16.75
N LEU A 11 5.80 -20.29 -17.78
CA LEU A 11 6.66 -21.48 -17.94
C LEU A 11 8.16 -21.16 -18.07
N ARG A 12 8.52 -20.04 -18.70
CA ARG A 12 9.92 -19.59 -18.76
C ARG A 12 10.38 -19.06 -17.41
N ALA A 13 9.50 -18.36 -16.71
CA ALA A 13 9.79 -17.87 -15.36
C ALA A 13 9.90 -19.01 -14.33
N THR A 14 9.11 -20.09 -14.45
CA THR A 14 9.28 -21.26 -13.56
C THR A 14 10.62 -21.94 -13.76
N THR A 15 11.09 -22.06 -15.00
CA THR A 15 12.40 -22.67 -15.33
C THR A 15 13.56 -21.78 -14.89
N ILE A 16 13.49 -20.46 -15.13
CA ILE A 16 14.54 -19.50 -14.75
C ILE A 16 14.66 -19.36 -13.24
N TYR A 17 13.53 -19.15 -12.55
CA TYR A 17 13.53 -18.83 -11.12
C TYR A 17 13.34 -20.05 -10.22
N LYS A 18 13.06 -21.23 -10.77
CA LYS A 18 12.75 -22.47 -10.02
C LYS A 18 11.60 -22.27 -9.01
N VAL A 19 10.66 -21.39 -9.34
CA VAL A 19 9.47 -21.07 -8.53
C VAL A 19 8.27 -21.80 -9.11
N LEU A 20 7.36 -22.28 -8.26
CA LEU A 20 6.11 -22.92 -8.69
C LEU A 20 5.23 -21.96 -9.51
N GLU A 21 4.61 -22.49 -10.56
CA GLU A 21 3.73 -21.74 -11.46
C GLU A 21 2.62 -21.00 -10.72
N ARG A 22 2.04 -21.64 -9.68
CA ARG A 22 0.99 -21.07 -8.83
C ARG A 22 1.43 -19.76 -8.16
N MET A 23 2.68 -19.70 -7.68
CA MET A 23 3.21 -18.50 -7.03
C MET A 23 3.42 -17.36 -8.03
N LEU A 24 3.88 -17.66 -9.25
CA LEU A 24 4.03 -16.68 -10.32
C LEU A 24 2.67 -16.15 -10.81
N ARG A 25 1.67 -17.03 -10.94
CA ARG A 25 0.29 -16.65 -11.24
C ARG A 25 -0.29 -15.76 -10.15
N GLN A 26 -0.14 -16.13 -8.88
CA GLN A 26 -0.53 -15.28 -7.75
C GLN A 26 0.21 -13.95 -7.75
N GLN A 27 1.49 -13.92 -8.09
CA GLN A 27 2.28 -12.68 -8.14
C GLN A 27 1.87 -11.77 -9.31
N ARG A 28 1.48 -12.32 -10.47
CA ARG A 28 0.89 -11.56 -11.59
C ARG A 28 -0.51 -11.06 -11.27
N ALA A 29 -1.31 -11.92 -10.63
CA ALA A 29 -2.65 -11.61 -10.18
C ALA A 29 -2.68 -10.82 -8.86
N ARG A 30 -1.54 -10.52 -8.23
CA ARG A 30 -1.46 -9.63 -7.07
C ARG A 30 -1.85 -8.24 -7.55
N THR A 31 -3.15 -7.99 -7.42
CA THR A 31 -3.83 -6.77 -7.82
C THR A 31 -3.21 -5.58 -7.11
N LEU A 32 -2.81 -5.70 -5.85
CA LEU A 32 -2.11 -4.69 -5.05
C LEU A 32 -1.27 -5.39 -3.94
N LEU A 33 -0.20 -4.76 -3.44
CA LEU A 33 0.46 -5.28 -2.23
C LEU A 33 -0.49 -5.07 -1.04
N ARG A 34 -0.39 -5.92 0.00
CA ARG A 34 -1.29 -5.80 1.18
C ARG A 34 -1.26 -4.40 1.82
N ARG A 35 -0.12 -3.69 1.71
CA ARG A 35 0.05 -2.30 2.15
C ARG A 35 -0.72 -1.27 1.31
N ASP A 36 -1.07 -1.61 0.08
CA ASP A 36 -1.84 -0.77 -0.84
C ASP A 36 -3.33 -1.17 -0.86
N CYS A 37 -3.71 -2.27 -0.18
CA CYS A 37 -5.10 -2.72 -0.09
C CYS A 37 -5.82 -1.97 1.04
N LYS A 38 -7.01 -1.42 0.73
CA LYS A 38 -7.90 -0.88 1.77
C LYS A 38 -8.33 -2.01 2.72
N VAL A 39 -8.18 -1.81 4.02
CA VAL A 39 -8.64 -2.77 5.03
C VAL A 39 -10.15 -2.63 5.21
N ASN A 40 -10.87 -3.75 5.26
CA ASN A 40 -12.34 -3.78 5.36
C ASN A 40 -12.93 -3.09 6.61
N LEU A 41 -12.10 -2.80 7.62
CA LEU A 41 -12.50 -2.18 8.89
C LEU A 41 -12.13 -0.69 8.99
N ILE A 42 -11.62 -0.09 7.90
CA ILE A 42 -11.33 1.35 7.89
C ILE A 42 -12.65 2.12 7.94
N LYS A 43 -12.81 2.94 8.98
CA LYS A 43 -13.93 3.87 9.12
C LYS A 43 -13.74 5.15 8.30
N LEU A 44 -12.49 5.48 7.98
CA LEU A 44 -12.14 6.71 7.29
C LEU A 44 -12.40 6.60 5.77
N THR A 45 -12.93 7.67 5.21
CA THR A 45 -13.04 7.84 3.76
C THR A 45 -11.68 8.18 3.15
N SER A 46 -11.51 7.96 1.84
CA SER A 46 -10.24 8.30 1.16
C SER A 46 -9.90 9.79 1.29
N THR A 47 -10.93 10.64 1.35
CA THR A 47 -10.79 12.08 1.56
C THR A 47 -10.31 12.42 2.96
N GLU A 48 -10.80 11.72 3.99
CA GLU A 48 -10.34 11.91 5.37
C GLU A 48 -8.89 11.43 5.54
N GLU A 49 -8.52 10.30 4.93
CA GLU A 49 -7.14 9.81 4.90
C GLU A 49 -6.18 10.83 4.26
N GLU A 50 -6.60 11.48 3.17
CA GLU A 50 -5.81 12.51 2.50
C GLU A 50 -5.61 13.76 3.38
N VAL A 51 -6.65 14.19 4.11
CA VAL A 51 -6.55 15.30 5.09
C VAL A 51 -5.54 14.96 6.19
N ILE A 52 -5.57 13.73 6.71
CA ILE A 52 -4.63 13.26 7.74
C ILE A 52 -3.19 13.27 7.19
N MET A 53 -2.97 12.80 5.96
CA MET A 53 -1.63 12.86 5.35
C MET A 53 -1.12 14.30 5.20
N GLN A 54 -1.96 15.21 4.71
CA GLN A 54 -1.59 16.62 4.58
C GLN A 54 -1.25 17.25 5.93
N HIS A 55 -1.94 16.86 6.99
CA HIS A 55 -1.62 17.31 8.33
C HIS A 55 -0.26 16.81 8.82
N ILE A 56 0.05 15.53 8.61
CA ILE A 56 1.37 14.95 8.94
C ILE A 56 2.48 15.67 8.18
N LEU A 57 2.31 15.93 6.88
CA LEU A 57 3.28 16.68 6.09
C LEU A 57 3.48 18.11 6.61
N LYS A 58 2.40 18.79 6.99
CA LYS A 58 2.49 20.14 7.61
C LYS A 58 3.19 20.13 8.97
N LEU A 59 3.06 19.05 9.74
CA LEU A 59 3.81 18.89 11.00
C LEU A 59 5.31 18.73 10.71
N ASP A 60 5.66 17.90 9.74
CA ASP A 60 7.05 17.66 9.32
C ASP A 60 7.70 18.93 8.75
N GLU A 61 7.00 19.68 7.90
CA GLU A 61 7.45 20.98 7.37
C GLU A 61 7.76 21.99 8.47
N ARG A 62 7.04 21.92 9.59
CA ARG A 62 7.25 22.79 10.77
C ARG A 62 8.35 22.28 11.69
N GLY A 63 8.96 21.13 11.39
CA GLY A 63 9.99 20.49 12.21
C GLY A 63 9.44 19.74 13.42
N TYR A 64 8.14 19.45 13.47
CA TYR A 64 7.54 18.63 14.51
C TYR A 64 7.48 17.18 14.06
N LEU A 65 7.98 16.26 14.90
CA LEU A 65 7.73 14.84 14.66
C LEU A 65 6.22 14.57 14.80
N PRO A 66 5.57 13.96 13.79
CA PRO A 66 4.18 13.55 13.92
C PRO A 66 4.05 12.48 15.00
N GLN A 67 3.40 12.84 16.11
CA GLN A 67 3.08 11.91 17.19
C GLN A 67 1.76 11.19 16.89
N LEU A 68 1.67 9.92 17.31
CA LEU A 68 0.47 9.12 17.10
C LEU A 68 -0.78 9.76 17.74
N THR A 69 -0.62 10.38 18.91
CA THR A 69 -1.71 11.10 19.62
C THR A 69 -2.28 12.23 18.77
N ASN A 70 -1.43 13.04 18.14
CA ASN A 70 -1.88 14.17 17.33
C ASN A 70 -2.62 13.70 16.07
N VAL A 71 -2.17 12.59 15.48
CA VAL A 71 -2.82 11.97 14.31
C VAL A 71 -4.16 11.33 14.71
N GLU A 72 -4.22 10.69 15.88
CA GLU A 72 -5.44 10.11 16.43
C GLU A 72 -6.48 11.19 16.76
N ASP A 73 -6.08 12.29 17.39
CA ASP A 73 -6.96 13.42 17.68
C ASP A 73 -7.55 14.01 16.39
N MET A 74 -6.72 14.20 15.37
CA MET A 74 -7.20 14.65 14.06
C MET A 74 -8.17 13.64 13.44
N ALA A 75 -7.83 12.35 13.42
CA ALA A 75 -8.71 11.31 12.88
C ALA A 75 -10.06 11.26 13.61
N ASN A 76 -10.06 11.39 14.93
CA ASN A 76 -11.27 11.41 15.75
C ASN A 76 -12.14 12.66 15.49
N SER A 77 -11.54 13.79 15.11
CA SER A 77 -12.29 15.00 14.73
C SER A 77 -12.94 14.93 13.34
N LEU A 78 -12.51 13.99 12.50
CA LEU A 78 -13.01 13.80 11.14
C LEU A 78 -14.14 12.75 11.05
N LEU A 79 -14.33 11.95 12.12
CA LEU A 79 -15.38 10.94 12.27
C LEU A 79 -16.64 11.53 12.91
#